data_AF-A0A849RR26-F1
#
_entry.id   AF-A0A849RR26-F1
#
_cell.length_a   1.000
_cell.length_b   1.000
_cell.length_c   1.000
_cell.angle_alpha   90.00
_cell.angle_beta   90.00
_cell.angle_gamma   90.00
#
_symmetry.space_group_name_H-M   'P 1'
#
loop_
_entity.id
_entity.type
_entity.pdbx_description
1 polymer ?
#
loop_
_entity_poly.entity_id
_entity_poly.type
_entity_poly.pdbx_seq_one_letter_code
_entity_poly.pdbx_strand_id
1 'polypeptide(L)'
;MFVETSTPLTIRRSSGDLRLAPGYPVDLPDEEALRLISKAHGKVRAIPPIVIEPAATNPRPIYWEAVDGRIVGPAVPECLARVGDEFWIVTTFADHLSWIRSDRLRSRKAFLEQREVREIEHVPTF
;
A
#
# COMPACT_ATOMS: atom_id res chain seq x y z
N MET A 1 0.73 7.70 -17.74
CA MET A 1 1.28 8.33 -16.52
C MET A 1 0.28 8.23 -15.39
N PHE A 2 0.70 7.73 -14.22
CA PHE A 2 -0.15 7.70 -13.03
C PHE A 2 -0.25 9.07 -12.36
N VAL A 3 -1.46 9.41 -11.94
CA VAL A 3 -1.78 10.70 -11.33
C VAL A 3 -2.55 10.48 -10.04
N GLU A 4 -2.14 11.18 -8.98
CA GLU A 4 -2.81 11.18 -7.67
C GLU A 4 -3.34 12.58 -7.34
N THR A 5 -4.41 12.64 -6.55
CA THR A 5 -5.00 13.89 -6.06
C THR A 5 -4.89 14.04 -4.56
N SER A 6 -4.75 15.27 -4.08
CA SER A 6 -4.79 15.59 -2.64
C SER A 6 -6.22 15.86 -2.14
N THR A 7 -7.14 16.14 -3.05
CA THR A 7 -8.58 16.35 -2.76
C THR A 7 -9.43 15.72 -3.86
N PRO A 8 -10.65 15.26 -3.56
CA PRO A 8 -11.54 14.71 -4.58
C PRO A 8 -11.77 15.71 -5.72
N LEU A 9 -11.63 15.24 -6.95
CA LEU A 9 -11.72 16.07 -8.16
C LEU A 9 -12.53 15.34 -9.23
N THR A 10 -13.43 16.07 -9.89
CA THR A 10 -14.13 15.58 -11.09
C THR A 10 -13.60 16.34 -12.31
N ILE A 11 -13.12 15.61 -13.30
CA ILE A 11 -12.54 16.15 -14.53
C ILE A 11 -13.43 15.76 -15.69
N ARG A 12 -13.82 16.75 -16.48
CA ARG A 12 -14.60 16.54 -17.69
C ARG A 12 -13.66 16.23 -18.86
N ARG A 13 -13.78 15.03 -19.43
CA ARG A 13 -13.00 14.57 -20.58
C ARG A 13 -13.93 14.32 -21.78
N SER A 14 -13.36 14.22 -22.97
CA SER A 14 -14.11 13.83 -24.18
C SER A 14 -14.70 12.42 -24.07
N SER A 15 -14.06 11.54 -23.32
CA SER A 15 -14.51 10.17 -23.01
C SER A 15 -15.52 10.08 -21.87
N GLY A 16 -15.82 11.20 -21.19
CA GLY A 16 -16.74 11.27 -20.06
C GLY A 16 -16.13 11.94 -18.82
N ASP A 17 -16.91 11.99 -17.75
CA ASP A 17 -16.45 12.54 -16.48
C ASP A 17 -15.60 11.52 -15.72
N LEU A 18 -14.39 11.92 -15.34
CA LEU A 18 -13.48 11.14 -14.52
C LEU A 18 -13.48 11.67 -13.09
N ARG A 19 -13.78 10.80 -12.12
CA ARG A 19 -13.67 11.12 -10.69
C ARG A 19 -12.35 10.61 -10.16
N LEU A 20 -11.58 11.51 -9.57
CA LEU A 20 -10.35 11.21 -8.86
C LEU A 20 -10.59 11.33 -7.36
N ALA A 21 -10.05 10.35 -6.61
CA ALA A 21 -10.09 10.33 -5.16
C ALA A 21 -8.66 10.32 -4.60
N PRO A 22 -8.42 10.95 -3.44
CA PRO A 22 -7.13 10.85 -2.77
C PRO A 22 -6.78 9.41 -2.40
N GLY A 23 -5.50 9.04 -2.57
CA GLY A 23 -5.01 7.69 -2.30
C GLY A 23 -5.32 6.65 -3.39
N TYR A 24 -6.00 7.04 -4.48
CA TYR A 24 -6.31 6.17 -5.61
C TYR A 24 -5.69 6.74 -6.90
N PRO A 25 -4.46 6.34 -7.24
CA PRO A 25 -3.83 6.77 -8.48
C PRO A 25 -4.60 6.29 -9.70
N VAL A 26 -4.70 7.15 -10.70
CA VAL A 26 -5.33 6.83 -11.99
C VAL A 26 -4.30 6.95 -13.09
N ASP A 27 -4.20 5.94 -13.94
CA ASP A 27 -3.38 6.02 -15.15
C ASP A 27 -4.10 6.85 -16.22
N LEU A 28 -3.39 7.86 -16.72
CA LEU A 28 -3.85 8.76 -17.76
C LEU A 28 -2.83 8.83 -18.89
N PRO A 29 -3.28 9.04 -20.15
CA PRO A 29 -2.36 9.38 -21.22
C PRO A 29 -1.51 10.60 -20.85
N ASP A 30 -0.22 10.58 -21.22
CA ASP A 30 0.75 11.57 -20.74
C ASP A 30 0.33 13.03 -21.07
N GLU A 31 -0.20 13.27 -22.27
CA GLU A 31 -0.72 14.59 -22.64
C GLU A 31 -1.87 15.06 -21.73
N GLU A 32 -2.76 14.15 -21.35
CA GLU A 32 -3.89 14.47 -20.47
C GLU A 32 -3.43 14.70 -19.03
N ALA A 33 -2.51 13.86 -18.55
CA ALA A 33 -1.90 14.01 -17.24
C ALA A 33 -1.18 15.37 -17.11
N LEU A 34 -0.37 15.73 -18.09
CA LEU A 34 0.35 17.02 -18.12
C LEU A 34 -0.62 18.21 -18.15
N ARG A 35 -1.67 18.16 -18.97
CA ARG A 35 -2.72 19.19 -18.98
C ARG A 35 -3.43 19.31 -17.64
N LEU A 36 -3.73 18.18 -17.00
CA LEU A 36 -4.40 18.16 -15.70
C LEU A 36 -3.52 18.77 -14.62
N ILE A 37 -2.24 18.39 -14.57
CA ILE A 37 -1.26 18.94 -13.61
C ILE A 37 -1.10 20.45 -13.81
N SER A 38 -1.03 20.90 -15.06
CA SER A 38 -0.99 22.33 -15.40
C SER A 38 -2.23 23.09 -14.92
N LYS A 39 -3.43 22.52 -15.08
CA LYS A 39 -4.70 23.19 -14.74
C LYS A 39 -5.05 23.12 -13.26
N ALA A 40 -4.71 22.03 -12.60
CA ALA A 40 -5.06 21.74 -11.21
C ALA A 40 -3.80 21.77 -10.32
N HIS A 41 -2.98 22.79 -10.52
CA HIS A 41 -1.70 22.96 -9.83
C HIS A 41 -1.86 22.84 -8.30
N GLY A 42 -1.00 22.04 -7.67
CA GLY A 42 -1.03 21.80 -6.22
C GLY A 42 -2.14 20.85 -5.73
N LYS A 43 -3.09 20.46 -6.58
CA LYS A 43 -4.15 19.49 -6.23
C LYS A 43 -3.90 18.11 -6.82
N VAL A 44 -3.08 18.06 -7.85
CA VAL A 44 -2.80 16.87 -8.65
C VAL A 44 -1.30 16.75 -8.85
N ARG A 45 -0.77 15.53 -8.71
CA ARG A 45 0.65 15.23 -8.95
C ARG A 45 0.80 13.98 -9.80
N ALA A 46 1.80 13.98 -10.68
CA ALA A 46 2.28 12.75 -11.27
C ALA A 46 2.93 11.91 -10.18
N ILE A 47 2.69 10.61 -10.22
CA ILE A 47 3.42 9.64 -9.41
C ILE A 47 4.23 8.72 -10.33
N PRO A 48 5.32 8.11 -9.81
CA PRO A 48 6.08 7.15 -10.58
C PRO A 48 5.21 5.98 -11.08
N PRO A 49 5.62 5.29 -12.16
CA PRO A 49 4.89 4.12 -12.65
C PRO A 49 4.74 3.08 -11.54
N ILE A 50 3.52 2.52 -11.44
CA ILE A 50 3.20 1.41 -10.56
C ILE A 50 3.32 0.12 -11.39
N VAL A 51 4.32 -0.70 -11.10
CA VAL A 51 4.46 -2.04 -11.69
C VAL A 51 3.94 -3.04 -10.69
N ILE A 52 2.88 -3.77 -11.02
CA ILE A 52 2.32 -4.83 -10.17
C ILE A 52 2.58 -6.17 -10.82
N GLU A 53 3.24 -7.06 -10.09
CA GLU A 53 3.56 -8.42 -10.51
C GLU A 53 2.95 -9.41 -9.52
N PRO A 54 2.47 -10.58 -9.97
CA PRO A 54 2.06 -11.63 -9.06
C PRO A 54 3.24 -12.06 -8.18
N ALA A 55 2.95 -12.44 -6.93
CA ALA A 55 3.96 -13.04 -6.08
C ALA A 55 4.49 -14.35 -6.70
N ALA A 56 5.68 -14.79 -6.25
CA ALA A 56 6.26 -16.06 -6.69
C ALA A 56 5.26 -17.23 -6.53
N THR A 57 5.35 -18.25 -7.38
CA THR A 57 4.40 -19.39 -7.43
C THR A 57 4.17 -20.08 -6.06
N ASN A 58 5.13 -20.01 -5.15
CA ASN A 58 4.99 -20.47 -3.77
C ASN A 58 5.60 -19.43 -2.81
N PRO A 59 4.85 -18.36 -2.49
CA PRO A 59 5.41 -17.23 -1.77
C PRO A 59 5.56 -17.57 -0.29
N ARG A 60 6.67 -17.16 0.31
CA ARG A 60 6.90 -17.36 1.76
C ARG A 60 5.94 -16.46 2.55
N PRO A 61 5.39 -16.93 3.68
CA PRO A 61 4.59 -16.09 4.54
C PRO A 61 5.40 -14.89 5.06
N ILE A 62 4.75 -13.73 5.09
CA ILE A 62 5.34 -12.48 5.57
C ILE A 62 4.78 -12.08 6.93
N TYR A 63 5.59 -11.30 7.64
CA TYR A 63 5.25 -10.63 8.88
C TYR A 63 5.66 -9.18 8.72
N TRP A 64 4.90 -8.25 9.28
CA TRP A 64 5.21 -6.83 9.15
C TRP A 64 4.78 -6.06 10.39
N GLU A 65 5.41 -4.92 10.60
CA GLU A 65 5.02 -3.99 11.65
C GLU A 65 3.80 -3.18 11.21
N ALA A 66 2.73 -3.21 12.00
CA ALA A 66 1.52 -2.40 11.84
C ALA A 66 1.71 -0.99 12.39
N VAL A 67 0.80 -0.05 12.07
CA VAL A 67 0.91 1.37 12.45
C VAL A 67 1.00 1.57 13.96
N ASP A 68 0.45 0.65 14.75
CA ASP A 68 0.54 0.64 16.22
C ASP A 68 1.85 0.05 16.77
N GLY A 69 2.83 -0.23 15.89
CA GLY A 69 4.13 -0.81 16.24
C GLY A 69 4.12 -2.32 16.45
N ARG A 70 2.96 -2.99 16.35
CA ARG A 70 2.88 -4.44 16.54
C ARG A 70 3.26 -5.18 15.28
N ILE A 71 4.01 -6.27 15.42
CA ILE A 71 4.24 -7.22 14.34
C ILE A 71 2.98 -8.07 14.16
N VAL A 72 2.46 -8.12 12.94
CA VAL A 72 1.30 -8.90 12.51
C VAL A 72 1.68 -9.90 11.43
N GLY A 73 0.83 -10.90 11.20
CA GLY A 73 1.04 -12.02 10.28
C GLY A 73 0.76 -13.38 10.95
N PRO A 74 1.06 -14.50 10.27
CA PRO A 74 1.55 -14.58 8.90
C PRO A 74 0.48 -14.23 7.85
N ALA A 75 0.89 -13.60 6.75
CA ALA A 75 0.07 -13.46 5.53
C ALA A 75 0.80 -13.97 4.30
N VAL A 76 0.06 -14.38 3.28
CA VAL A 76 0.61 -14.90 2.01
C VAL A 76 0.60 -13.75 0.98
N PRO A 77 1.76 -13.28 0.49
CA PRO A 77 1.82 -12.28 -0.55
C PRO A 77 1.04 -12.71 -1.80
N GLU A 78 0.18 -11.83 -2.31
CA GLU A 78 -0.56 -12.03 -3.56
C GLU A 78 0.15 -11.34 -4.72
N CYS A 79 0.59 -10.09 -4.50
CA CYS A 79 1.30 -9.30 -5.49
C CYS A 79 2.49 -8.55 -4.86
N LEU A 80 3.47 -8.26 -5.70
CA LEU A 80 4.52 -7.28 -5.45
C LEU A 80 4.23 -6.06 -6.31
N ALA A 81 4.33 -4.88 -5.71
CA ALA A 81 4.18 -3.63 -6.43
C ALA A 81 5.45 -2.80 -6.28
N ARG A 82 5.93 -2.20 -7.37
CA ARG A 82 6.98 -1.20 -7.36
C ARG A 82 6.37 0.16 -7.69
N VAL A 83 6.50 1.12 -6.79
CA VAL A 83 6.04 2.50 -6.95
C VAL A 83 7.26 3.40 -6.92
N GLY A 84 7.81 3.73 -8.10
CA GLY A 84 9.08 4.43 -8.21
C GLY A 84 10.23 3.54 -7.73
N ASP A 85 10.90 3.95 -6.65
CA ASP A 85 11.97 3.17 -6.02
C ASP A 85 11.53 2.43 -4.76
N GLU A 86 10.26 2.56 -4.37
CA GLU A 86 9.69 1.84 -3.23
C GLU A 86 9.06 0.51 -3.67
N PHE A 87 9.29 -0.52 -2.86
CA PHE A 87 8.68 -1.84 -3.03
C PHE A 87 7.58 -2.07 -2.00
N TRP A 88 6.48 -2.60 -2.49
CA TRP A 88 5.25 -2.85 -1.75
C TRP A 88 4.83 -4.30 -1.94
N ILE A 89 4.22 -4.87 -0.90
CA ILE A 89 3.60 -6.18 -0.94
C ILE A 89 2.10 -5.99 -0.72
N VAL A 90 1.31 -6.63 -1.56
CA VAL A 90 -0.14 -6.65 -1.46
C VAL A 90 -0.58 -8.05 -1.02
N THR A 91 -1.42 -8.11 0.00
CA THR A 91 -1.96 -9.35 0.55
C THR A 91 -3.32 -9.10 1.17
N THR A 92 -4.22 -10.09 1.11
CA THR A 92 -5.44 -10.09 1.93
C THR A 92 -5.12 -10.67 3.31
N PHE A 93 -5.38 -9.90 4.36
CA PHE A 93 -5.20 -10.32 5.74
C PHE A 93 -6.40 -9.88 6.58
N ALA A 94 -6.99 -10.82 7.33
CA ALA A 94 -8.21 -10.60 8.10
C ALA A 94 -9.34 -9.94 7.28
N ASP A 95 -9.60 -10.48 6.08
CA ASP A 95 -10.63 -10.00 5.13
C ASP A 95 -10.45 -8.57 4.60
N HIS A 96 -9.25 -8.01 4.73
CA HIS A 96 -8.92 -6.68 4.21
C HIS A 96 -7.66 -6.71 3.33
N LEU A 97 -7.72 -5.95 2.23
CA LEU A 97 -6.57 -5.72 1.37
C LEU A 97 -5.54 -4.86 2.12
N SER A 98 -4.33 -5.38 2.26
CA SER A 98 -3.22 -4.72 2.95
C SER A 98 -2.11 -4.39 1.98
N TRP A 99 -1.71 -3.12 1.95
CA TRP A 99 -0.53 -2.63 1.24
C TRP A 99 0.59 -2.40 2.23
N ILE A 100 1.67 -3.17 2.09
CA ILE A 100 2.76 -3.26 3.06
C ILE A 100 4.04 -2.78 2.39
N ARG A 101 4.64 -1.71 2.89
CA ARG A 101 5.98 -1.29 2.46
C ARG A 101 7.02 -2.34 2.87
N SER A 102 7.98 -2.59 1.98
CA SER A 102 9.04 -3.60 2.22
C SER A 102 9.89 -3.31 3.46
N ASP A 103 10.09 -2.03 3.82
CA ASP A 103 10.81 -1.60 5.02
C ASP A 103 10.11 -1.95 6.35
N ARG A 104 8.81 -2.27 6.30
CA ARG A 104 8.02 -2.71 7.46
C ARG A 104 8.06 -4.22 7.67
N LEU A 105 8.67 -4.98 6.76
CA LEU A 105 8.79 -6.41 6.93
C LEU A 105 9.61 -6.74 8.18
N ARG A 106 9.17 -7.78 8.88
CA ARG A 106 9.81 -8.28 10.10
C ARG A 106 10.02 -9.78 9.98
N SER A 107 10.94 -10.30 10.78
CA SER A 107 11.23 -11.72 10.80
C SER A 107 10.16 -12.48 11.58
N ARG A 108 9.95 -13.76 11.22
CA ARG A 108 9.15 -14.69 12.02
C ARG A 108 9.60 -14.74 13.48
N LYS A 109 10.92 -14.69 13.71
CA LYS A 109 11.51 -14.70 15.05
C LYS A 109 11.02 -13.52 15.88
N ALA A 110 11.10 -12.29 15.36
CA ALA A 110 10.64 -11.09 16.05
C ALA A 110 9.13 -11.13 16.36
N PHE A 111 8.32 -11.67 15.45
CA PHE A 111 6.89 -11.87 15.70
C PHE A 111 6.61 -12.81 16.88
N LEU A 112 7.36 -13.92 16.98
CA LEU A 112 7.21 -14.89 18.07
C LEU A 112 7.68 -14.29 19.40
N GLU A 113 8.82 -13.62 19.42
CA GLU A 113 9.36 -12.96 20.62
C GLU A 113 8.39 -11.90 21.17
N GLN A 114 7.72 -11.14 20.29
CA GLN A 114 6.69 -10.18 20.70
C GLN A 114 5.51 -10.86 21.42
N ARG A 115 5.12 -12.07 21.01
CA ARG A 115 4.02 -12.81 21.65
C ARG A 115 4.42 -13.33 23.03
N GLU A 116 5.62 -13.88 23.16
CA GLU A 116 6.11 -14.44 24.43
C GLU A 116 6.16 -13.38 25.53
N VAL A 117 6.58 -12.15 25.23
CA VAL A 117 6.61 -11.06 26.21
C VAL A 117 5.21 -10.74 26.77
N ARG A 118 4.16 -10.88 25.96
CA ARG A 118 2.77 -10.57 26.38
C ARG A 118 2.11 -11.69 27.18
N GLU A 119 2.49 -12.95 26.98
CA GLU A 119 1.92 -14.06 27.75
C GLU A 119 2.45 -14.11 29.20
N ILE A 120 3.54 -13.40 29.50
CA ILE A 120 4.18 -13.40 30.83
C ILE A 120 3.57 -12.36 31.79
N GLU A 121 2.72 -11.43 31.34
CA GLU A 121 2.16 -10.34 32.16
C GLU A 121 0.94 -10.71 33.04
N HIS A 122 0.53 -11.98 33.13
CA HIS A 122 -0.55 -12.41 34.03
C HIS A 122 -0.04 -13.30 35.16
N VAL A 123 0.50 -12.67 36.22
CA VAL A 123 0.58 -13.30 37.56
C VAL A 123 -0.34 -12.52 38.50
N PRO A 124 -1.59 -12.96 38.72
CA PRO A 124 -2.38 -12.43 39.82
C PRO A 124 -1.70 -12.84 41.13
N THR A 125 -1.15 -11.86 41.84
CA THR A 125 -0.69 -12.02 43.22
C THR A 125 -1.95 -12.06 44.09
N PHE A 126 -2.23 -13.23 44.70
CA PHE A 126 -3.23 -13.37 45.76
C PHE A 126 -2.63 -13.01 47.11
#